data_AF-A0A961CWD3-F1
#
_entry.id   AF-A0A961CWD3-F1
#
_cell.length_a   1.000
_cell.length_b   1.000
_cell.length_c   1.000
_cell.angle_alpha   90.00
_cell.angle_beta   90.00
_cell.angle_gamma   90.00
#
_symmetry.space_group_name_H-M   'P 1'
#
loop_
_entity.id
_entity.type
_entity.pdbx_description
1 polymer ?
#
loop_
_entity_poly.entity_id
_entity_poly.type
_entity_poly.pdbx_seq_one_letter_code
_entity_poly.pdbx_strand_id
1 'polypeptide(L)'
;MGTSHELGQNFARAFQIDYLDETGTQQLCWTTSWGVSTRMMGGLIMAHGDDAGLRVPPRLAATQAVVLVVRDEDGAVTTAARGLVDRLVAAGVRARLDDRISTPFGRRATDWELKGVPVRIEVGPRDLAEGQVVVVRRDRPGKEPIPVEGLAEQVPVLLSSIQQSLHDEALAHRDDRTVDVATVEEAASAAADGFVRIPWAAVGDAGVERLAADAVTVRCLITADGYVPESVEDPDLVAVVARSY
;
A
#
# COMPACT_ATOMS: atom_id res chain seq x y z
N MET A 1 -7.34 -6.23 1.57
CA MET A 1 -7.53 -7.33 2.53
C MET A 1 -8.49 -6.89 3.63
N GLY A 2 -9.76 -7.21 3.44
CA GLY A 2 -10.84 -6.94 4.38
C GLY A 2 -12.07 -7.68 3.89
N THR A 3 -13.06 -7.85 4.76
CA THR A 3 -14.34 -8.43 4.37
C THR A 3 -15.46 -7.53 4.82
N SER A 4 -16.52 -7.50 4.01
CA SER A 4 -17.78 -6.82 4.30
C SER A 4 -18.89 -7.83 4.05
N HIS A 5 -19.79 -7.94 5.02
CA HIS A 5 -20.86 -8.93 5.04
C HIS A 5 -22.20 -8.22 5.18
N GLU A 6 -23.11 -8.55 4.27
CA GLU A 6 -24.53 -8.34 4.47
C GLU A 6 -25.03 -9.51 5.34
N LEU A 7 -25.57 -9.21 6.52
CA LEU A 7 -26.02 -10.22 7.49
C LEU A 7 -27.54 -10.41 7.46
N GLY A 8 -28.24 -9.64 6.62
CA GLY A 8 -29.69 -9.55 6.58
C GLY A 8 -30.24 -9.20 7.95
N GLN A 9 -31.30 -9.91 8.28
CA GLN A 9 -31.93 -9.88 9.59
C GLN A 9 -31.50 -11.05 10.49
N ASN A 10 -30.49 -11.86 10.08
CA ASN A 10 -30.09 -13.05 10.84
C ASN A 10 -29.60 -12.68 12.24
N PHE A 11 -28.74 -11.66 12.32
CA PHE A 11 -28.22 -11.16 13.59
C PHE A 11 -29.31 -10.47 14.41
N ALA A 12 -30.12 -9.63 13.77
CA ALA A 12 -31.25 -8.96 14.42
C ALA A 12 -32.24 -9.94 15.04
N ARG A 13 -32.54 -11.06 14.37
CA ARG A 13 -33.41 -12.12 14.88
C ARG A 13 -32.80 -12.82 16.11
N ALA A 14 -31.51 -13.11 16.08
CA ALA A 14 -30.82 -13.78 17.17
C ALA A 14 -30.74 -12.94 18.45
N PHE A 15 -30.62 -11.61 18.31
CA PHE A 15 -30.41 -10.68 19.42
C PHE A 15 -31.59 -9.74 19.70
N GLN A 16 -32.74 -9.96 19.06
CA GLN A 16 -33.96 -9.16 19.24
C GLN A 16 -33.71 -7.66 18.98
N ILE A 17 -33.14 -7.35 17.82
CA ILE A 17 -32.88 -5.98 17.39
C ILE A 17 -34.02 -5.54 16.48
N ASP A 18 -34.98 -4.82 17.05
CA ASP A 18 -36.18 -4.34 16.35
C ASP A 18 -36.40 -2.83 16.45
N TYR A 19 -37.29 -2.31 15.61
CA TYR A 19 -37.75 -0.93 15.58
C TYR A 19 -39.23 -0.85 15.19
N LEU A 20 -39.92 0.25 15.55
CA LEU A 20 -41.24 0.57 15.00
C LEU A 20 -41.07 1.33 13.68
N ASP A 21 -41.71 0.86 12.62
CA ASP A 21 -41.80 1.62 11.37
C ASP A 21 -42.82 2.78 11.46
N GLU A 22 -42.96 3.54 10.37
CA GLU A 22 -43.86 4.70 10.30
C GLU A 22 -45.35 4.35 10.50
N THR A 23 -45.72 3.08 10.32
CA THR A 23 -47.09 2.59 10.55
C THR A 23 -47.32 2.13 12.00
N GLY A 24 -46.25 2.13 12.80
CA GLY A 24 -46.25 1.58 14.17
C GLY A 24 -46.09 0.07 14.22
N THR A 25 -45.67 -0.57 13.13
CA THR A 25 -45.45 -2.02 13.08
C THR A 25 -44.01 -2.33 13.49
N GLN A 26 -43.83 -3.35 14.34
CA GLN A 26 -42.50 -3.80 14.76
C GLN A 26 -41.80 -4.55 13.61
N GLN A 27 -40.60 -4.10 13.25
CA GLN A 27 -39.76 -4.63 12.18
C GLN A 27 -38.39 -5.04 12.73
N LEU A 28 -37.75 -6.04 12.11
CA LEU A 28 -36.36 -6.40 12.41
C LEU A 28 -35.38 -5.49 11.66
N CYS A 29 -34.29 -5.10 12.32
CA CYS A 29 -33.22 -4.33 11.69
C CYS A 29 -32.46 -5.14 10.64
N TRP A 30 -32.07 -4.49 9.55
CA TRP A 30 -31.09 -5.01 8.59
C TRP A 30 -29.68 -4.67 9.07
N THR A 31 -28.78 -5.64 9.02
CA THR A 31 -27.45 -5.52 9.63
C THR A 31 -26.35 -5.85 8.64
N THR A 32 -25.24 -5.12 8.76
CA THR A 32 -24.01 -5.36 8.00
C THR A 32 -22.83 -5.38 8.96
N SER A 33 -21.77 -6.12 8.64
CA SER A 33 -20.53 -6.14 9.42
C SER A 33 -19.32 -6.15 8.51
N TRP A 34 -18.29 -5.38 8.84
CA TRP A 34 -17.07 -5.31 8.04
C TRP A 34 -15.85 -5.13 8.93
N GLY A 35 -14.71 -5.59 8.45
CA GLY A 35 -13.49 -5.60 9.23
C GLY A 35 -12.23 -5.69 8.39
N VAL A 36 -11.18 -5.11 8.95
CA VAL A 36 -9.81 -5.16 8.45
C VAL A 36 -8.89 -5.51 9.63
N SER A 37 -7.72 -6.07 9.35
CA SER A 37 -6.77 -6.46 10.39
C SER A 37 -5.36 -6.04 10.05
N THR A 38 -4.43 -6.33 10.98
CA THR A 38 -2.99 -6.12 10.80
C THR A 38 -2.40 -6.84 9.59
N ARG A 39 -3.13 -7.79 8.97
CA ARG A 39 -2.76 -8.36 7.67
C ARG A 39 -2.52 -7.28 6.61
N MET A 40 -3.22 -6.13 6.66
CA MET A 40 -2.95 -5.01 5.75
C MET A 40 -1.50 -4.51 5.83
N MET A 41 -0.87 -4.54 7.01
CA MET A 41 0.55 -4.21 7.16
C MET A 41 1.44 -5.23 6.47
N GLY A 42 1.12 -6.53 6.61
CA GLY A 42 1.82 -7.59 5.87
C GLY A 42 1.69 -7.40 4.36
N GLY A 43 0.49 -7.07 3.87
CA GLY A 43 0.23 -6.76 2.46
C GLY A 43 1.07 -5.60 1.95
N LEU A 44 1.16 -4.51 2.71
CA LEU A 44 2.02 -3.37 2.38
C LEU A 44 3.49 -3.78 2.25
N ILE A 45 3.99 -4.54 3.23
CA ILE A 45 5.39 -4.99 3.25
C ILE A 45 5.68 -5.89 2.04
N MET A 46 4.82 -6.87 1.77
CA MET A 46 5.04 -7.83 0.67
C MET A 46 4.81 -7.22 -0.72
N ALA A 47 3.91 -6.23 -0.84
CA ALA A 47 3.60 -5.61 -2.13
C ALA A 47 4.65 -4.58 -2.57
N HIS A 48 5.34 -3.93 -1.63
CA HIS A 48 6.25 -2.83 -1.95
C HIS A 48 7.70 -3.09 -1.54
N GLY A 49 7.96 -3.95 -0.55
CA GLY A 49 9.32 -4.22 -0.07
C GLY A 49 10.26 -4.74 -1.16
N ASP A 50 11.55 -4.52 -0.97
CA ASP A 50 12.61 -4.96 -1.87
C ASP A 50 13.80 -5.52 -1.09
N ASP A 51 14.88 -5.89 -1.79
CA ASP A 51 16.12 -6.41 -1.20
C ASP A 51 16.83 -5.41 -0.27
N ALA A 52 16.53 -4.11 -0.40
CA ALA A 52 17.05 -3.04 0.46
C ALA A 52 16.14 -2.76 1.67
N GLY A 53 15.05 -3.50 1.85
CA GLY A 53 14.17 -3.46 3.02
C GLY A 53 12.78 -2.89 2.72
N LEU A 54 12.24 -2.11 3.65
CA LEU A 54 10.89 -1.56 3.49
C LEU A 54 10.86 -0.48 2.40
N ARG A 55 9.75 -0.42 1.66
CA ARG A 55 9.35 0.72 0.82
C ARG A 55 7.95 1.15 1.26
N VAL A 56 7.84 2.20 2.05
CA VAL A 56 6.57 2.59 2.66
C VAL A 56 5.89 3.68 1.83
N PRO A 57 4.63 3.49 1.40
CA PRO A 57 3.88 4.55 0.74
C PRO A 57 3.85 5.84 1.57
N PRO A 58 4.13 7.02 0.98
CA PRO A 58 4.22 8.30 1.69
C PRO A 58 3.03 8.66 2.57
N ARG A 59 1.81 8.25 2.20
CA ARG A 59 0.62 8.50 3.03
C ARG A 59 0.63 7.70 4.33
N LEU A 60 1.31 6.55 4.37
CA LEU A 60 1.38 5.64 5.51
C LEU A 60 2.72 5.73 6.28
N ALA A 61 3.75 6.34 5.69
CA ALA A 61 5.07 6.45 6.30
C ALA A 61 5.04 7.31 7.58
N ALA A 62 5.54 6.78 8.70
CA ALA A 62 5.63 7.51 9.96
C ALA A 62 6.57 8.73 9.84
N THR A 63 7.67 8.57 9.12
CA THR A 63 8.56 9.65 8.67
C THR A 63 8.52 9.68 7.15
N GLN A 64 8.08 10.79 6.57
CA GLN A 64 7.99 10.98 5.12
C GLN A 64 9.32 11.47 4.54
N ALA A 65 9.96 12.41 5.25
CA ALA A 65 11.26 12.95 4.88
C ALA A 65 12.22 12.88 6.08
N VAL A 66 13.43 12.40 5.88
CA VAL A 66 14.49 12.50 6.89
C VAL A 66 15.57 13.46 6.40
N VAL A 67 15.92 14.44 7.23
CA VAL A 67 17.01 15.39 6.97
C VAL A 67 18.26 14.89 7.70
N LEU A 68 19.25 14.43 6.95
CA LEU A 68 20.51 13.89 7.46
C LEU A 68 21.63 14.90 7.33
N VAL A 69 22.24 15.26 8.46
CA VAL A 69 23.49 16.01 8.46
C VAL A 69 24.62 15.08 8.00
N VAL A 70 25.33 15.43 6.92
CA VAL A 70 26.45 14.63 6.39
C VAL A 70 27.68 14.75 7.30
N ARG A 71 28.04 15.99 7.62
CA ARG A 71 29.14 16.38 8.51
C ARG A 71 28.85 17.78 9.04
N ASP A 72 29.30 18.05 10.26
CA ASP A 72 29.24 19.38 10.86
C ASP A 72 30.46 19.58 11.77
N GLU A 73 31.08 20.76 11.71
CA GLU A 73 32.27 21.10 12.50
C GLU A 73 31.99 22.24 13.48
N ASP A 74 31.22 23.24 13.06
CA ASP A 74 30.94 24.48 13.78
C ASP A 74 29.46 24.63 14.21
N GLY A 75 28.60 23.67 13.85
CA GLY A 75 27.17 23.67 14.16
C GLY A 75 26.30 24.34 13.09
N ALA A 76 26.89 24.93 12.06
CA ALA A 76 26.15 25.65 11.03
C ALA A 76 25.27 24.71 10.20
N VAL A 77 25.78 23.52 9.87
CA VAL A 77 25.06 22.54 9.05
C VAL A 77 23.85 21.97 9.80
N THR A 78 24.02 21.65 11.08
CA THR A 78 22.93 21.15 11.94
C THR A 78 21.87 22.23 12.15
N THR A 79 22.27 23.49 12.29
CA THR A 79 21.32 24.61 12.43
C THR A 79 20.51 24.79 11.15
N ALA A 80 21.16 24.76 9.98
CA ALA A 80 20.46 24.81 8.69
C ALA A 80 19.52 23.61 8.50
N ALA A 81 19.97 22.40 8.82
CA ALA A 81 19.17 21.18 8.74
C ALA A 81 17.93 21.23 9.64
N ARG A 82 18.04 21.80 10.85
CA ARG A 82 16.89 22.06 11.74
C ARG A 82 15.89 23.00 11.09
N GLY A 83 16.35 24.13 10.54
CA GLY A 83 15.49 25.07 9.82
C GLY A 83 14.79 24.45 8.61
N LEU A 84 15.45 23.54 7.89
CA LEU A 84 14.81 22.77 6.80
C LEU A 84 13.71 21.86 7.31
N VAL A 85 13.91 21.17 8.44
CA VAL A 85 12.87 20.35 9.05
C VAL A 85 11.66 21.20 9.42
N ASP A 86 11.86 22.36 10.04
CA ASP A 86 10.76 23.26 10.42
C ASP A 86 9.96 23.74 9.20
N ARG A 87 10.65 24.09 8.11
CA ARG A 87 10.00 24.47 6.84
C ARG A 87 9.19 23.33 6.24
N LEU A 88 9.72 22.10 6.25
CA LEU A 88 9.02 20.92 5.75
C LEU A 88 7.79 20.59 6.59
N VAL A 89 7.90 20.68 7.93
CA VAL A 89 6.78 20.49 8.85
C VAL A 89 5.70 21.55 8.61
N ALA A 90 6.09 22.81 8.41
CA ALA A 90 5.16 23.89 8.06
C ALA A 90 4.44 23.63 6.71
N ALA A 91 5.08 22.92 5.78
CA ALA A 91 4.48 22.45 4.53
C ALA A 91 3.65 21.16 4.67
N GLY A 92 3.42 20.66 5.89
CA GLY A 92 2.61 19.47 6.17
C GLY A 92 3.36 18.14 6.01
N VAL A 93 4.68 18.15 5.87
CA VAL A 93 5.51 16.95 5.76
C VAL A 93 5.88 16.43 7.15
N ARG A 94 5.71 15.12 7.39
CA ARG A 94 6.25 14.44 8.58
C ARG A 94 7.77 14.29 8.46
N ALA A 95 8.48 15.38 8.68
CA ALA A 95 9.93 15.45 8.58
C ALA A 95 10.63 15.12 9.91
N ARG A 96 11.84 14.55 9.84
CA ARG A 96 12.66 14.23 11.02
C ARG A 96 14.12 14.57 10.77
N LEU A 97 14.78 15.17 11.77
CA LEU A 97 16.23 15.38 11.76
C LEU A 97 16.97 14.12 12.21
N ASP A 98 18.08 13.82 11.53
CA ASP A 98 19.13 12.94 12.02
C ASP A 98 20.49 13.66 12.00
N ASP A 99 20.85 14.20 13.16
CA ASP A 99 22.09 14.92 13.46
C ASP A 99 23.06 14.08 14.31
N ARG A 100 22.89 12.75 14.33
CA ARG A 100 23.76 11.81 15.07
C ARG A 100 25.11 11.62 14.36
N ILE A 101 25.86 12.70 14.19
CA ILE A 101 27.11 12.77 13.42
C ILE A 101 28.24 11.92 14.02
N SER A 102 28.12 11.47 15.28
CA SER A 102 29.00 10.45 15.87
C SER A 102 28.86 9.07 15.22
N THR A 103 27.75 8.82 14.52
CA THR A 103 27.54 7.61 13.71
C THR A 103 27.87 7.91 12.24
N PRO A 104 28.66 7.05 11.57
CA PRO A 104 29.01 7.25 10.16
C PRO A 104 27.78 7.50 9.29
N PHE A 105 27.87 8.52 8.42
CA PHE A 105 26.77 8.93 7.54
C PHE A 105 26.17 7.76 6.75
N GLY A 106 27.02 6.92 6.15
CA GLY A 106 26.57 5.77 5.37
C GLY A 106 25.69 4.80 6.18
N ARG A 107 26.06 4.54 7.45
CA ARG A 107 25.25 3.68 8.33
C ARG A 107 23.88 4.29 8.62
N ARG A 108 23.83 5.59 8.90
CA ARG A 108 22.55 6.29 9.12
C ARG A 108 21.70 6.30 7.85
N ALA A 109 22.31 6.51 6.68
CA ALA A 109 21.63 6.48 5.40
C ALA A 109 20.95 5.11 5.15
N THR A 110 21.69 4.01 5.38
CA THR A 110 21.17 2.64 5.31
C THR A 110 20.07 2.37 6.35
N ASP A 111 20.23 2.85 7.59
CA ASP A 111 19.22 2.67 8.64
C ASP A 111 17.85 3.29 8.28
N TRP A 112 17.83 4.36 7.48
CA TRP A 112 16.59 5.00 7.03
C TRP A 112 16.04 4.38 5.74
N GLU A 113 16.93 3.88 4.89
CA GLU A 113 16.57 3.11 3.70
C GLU A 113 15.89 1.79 4.06
N LEU A 114 16.46 1.05 5.03
CA LEU A 114 15.88 -0.18 5.57
C LEU A 114 14.49 0.04 6.17
N LYS A 115 14.26 1.21 6.80
CA LYS A 115 12.95 1.61 7.37
C LYS A 115 11.97 2.11 6.32
N GLY A 116 12.40 2.27 5.07
CA GLY A 116 11.56 2.69 3.96
C GLY A 116 11.09 4.13 4.02
N VAL A 117 11.89 5.04 4.60
CA VAL A 117 11.57 6.47 4.57
C VAL A 117 11.56 6.96 3.12
N PRO A 118 10.45 7.53 2.61
CA PRO A 118 10.30 7.86 1.19
C PRO A 118 11.36 8.81 0.64
N VAL A 119 11.71 9.84 1.41
CA VAL A 119 12.62 10.91 0.99
C VAL A 119 13.73 11.08 2.03
N ARG A 120 14.99 11.05 1.58
CA ARG A 120 16.16 11.38 2.40
C ARG A 120 16.80 12.65 1.83
N ILE A 121 17.02 13.63 2.69
CA ILE A 121 17.61 14.94 2.35
C ILE A 121 18.97 15.00 3.05
N GLU A 122 20.04 14.96 2.28
CA GLU A 122 21.42 14.96 2.75
C GLU A 122 21.92 16.42 2.76
N VAL A 123 22.30 16.92 3.93
CA VAL A 123 22.76 18.29 4.14
C VAL A 123 24.25 18.26 4.49
N GLY A 124 25.08 18.65 3.52
CA GLY A 124 26.53 18.76 3.67
C GLY A 124 27.01 20.21 3.60
N PRO A 125 28.19 20.52 4.16
CA PRO A 125 28.73 21.89 4.15
C PRO A 125 28.98 22.42 2.74
N ARG A 126 29.40 21.55 1.81
CA ARG A 126 29.62 21.93 0.40
C ARG A 126 28.32 22.32 -0.30
N ASP A 127 27.33 21.42 -0.29
CA ASP A 127 26.05 21.65 -0.96
C ASP A 127 25.34 22.88 -0.39
N LEU A 128 25.40 23.05 0.95
CA LEU A 128 24.81 24.19 1.62
C LEU A 128 25.48 25.52 1.23
N ALA A 129 26.82 25.54 1.05
CA ALA A 129 27.53 26.71 0.54
C ALA A 129 27.14 27.06 -0.91
N GLU A 130 26.72 26.06 -1.68
CA GLU A 130 26.19 26.20 -3.04
C GLU A 130 24.66 26.48 -3.04
N GLY A 131 24.02 26.61 -1.87
CA GLY A 131 22.59 26.92 -1.74
C GLY A 131 21.65 25.74 -2.01
N GLN A 132 22.16 24.51 -1.97
CA GLN A 132 21.43 23.29 -2.32
C GLN A 132 21.57 22.18 -1.27
N VAL A 133 20.72 21.15 -1.40
CA VAL A 133 20.78 19.90 -0.65
C VAL A 133 20.66 18.73 -1.61
N VAL A 134 21.13 17.55 -1.21
CA VAL A 134 21.00 16.35 -2.03
C VAL A 134 19.76 15.58 -1.59
N VAL A 135 18.85 15.30 -2.51
CA VAL A 135 17.63 14.53 -2.25
C VAL A 135 17.74 13.15 -2.87
N VAL A 136 17.37 12.15 -2.09
CA VAL A 136 17.35 10.74 -2.46
C VAL A 136 15.95 10.20 -2.24
N ARG A 137 15.41 9.52 -3.25
CA ARG A 137 14.12 8.84 -3.17
C ARG A 137 14.32 7.38 -2.82
N ARG A 138 13.37 6.78 -2.09
CA ARG A 138 13.41 5.36 -1.73
C ARG A 138 12.89 4.43 -2.81
N ASP A 139 11.99 4.91 -3.66
CA ASP A 139 11.32 4.11 -4.69
C ASP A 139 12.20 3.80 -5.91
N ARG A 140 13.25 4.58 -6.15
CA ARG A 140 14.16 4.44 -7.28
C ARG A 140 15.59 4.86 -6.93
N PRO A 141 16.62 4.31 -7.59
CA PRO A 141 18.00 4.75 -7.40
C PRO A 141 18.22 6.16 -7.95
N GLY A 142 19.14 6.90 -7.34
CA GLY A 142 19.56 8.22 -7.82
C GLY A 142 19.69 9.24 -6.69
N LYS A 143 20.39 10.33 -7.01
CA LYS A 143 20.54 11.50 -6.13
C LYS A 143 20.33 12.74 -6.97
N GLU A 144 19.53 13.68 -6.47
CA GLU A 144 19.17 14.90 -7.18
C GLU A 144 19.50 16.10 -6.28
N PRO A 145 20.38 17.03 -6.72
CA PRO A 145 20.58 18.28 -6.02
C PRO A 145 19.34 19.16 -6.17
N ILE A 146 18.82 19.70 -5.06
CA ILE A 146 17.65 20.58 -5.03
C ILE A 146 18.01 21.87 -4.28
N PRO A 147 17.71 23.06 -4.84
CA PRO A 147 17.90 24.33 -4.15
C PRO A 147 17.13 24.38 -2.82
N VAL A 148 17.76 24.92 -1.78
CA VAL A 148 17.14 25.10 -0.46
C VAL A 148 15.88 25.96 -0.53
N GLU A 149 15.86 26.96 -1.41
CA GLU A 149 14.75 27.91 -1.52
C GLU A 149 13.43 27.22 -1.90
N GLY A 150 13.45 26.23 -2.80
CA GLY A 150 12.26 25.52 -3.29
C GLY A 150 11.98 24.15 -2.64
N LEU A 151 12.74 23.76 -1.61
CA LEU A 151 12.66 22.41 -1.05
C LEU A 151 11.29 22.12 -0.39
N ALA A 152 10.71 23.11 0.27
CA ALA A 152 9.46 22.94 1.01
C ALA A 152 8.26 22.72 0.07
N GLU A 153 8.31 23.27 -1.14
CA GLU A 153 7.31 23.09 -2.19
C GLU A 153 7.53 21.78 -2.96
N GLN A 154 8.80 21.40 -3.20
CA GLN A 154 9.13 20.23 -4.00
C GLN A 154 8.92 18.90 -3.27
N VAL A 155 9.23 18.82 -1.97
CA VAL A 155 9.12 17.56 -1.22
C VAL A 155 7.68 16.99 -1.22
N PRO A 156 6.61 17.78 -0.98
CA PRO A 156 5.23 17.29 -1.13
C PRO A 156 4.90 16.73 -2.52
N VAL A 157 5.43 17.34 -3.58
CA VAL A 157 5.27 16.86 -4.97
C VAL A 157 5.99 15.52 -5.16
N LEU A 158 7.23 15.41 -4.66
CA LEU A 158 7.99 14.15 -4.67
C LEU A 158 7.25 13.05 -3.91
N LEU A 159 6.71 13.33 -2.73
CA LEU A 159 5.92 12.36 -1.96
C LEU A 159 4.68 11.89 -2.72
N SER A 160 4.00 12.79 -3.44
CA SER A 160 2.85 12.42 -4.26
C SER A 160 3.25 11.57 -5.47
N SER A 161 4.37 11.90 -6.11
CA SER A 161 4.93 11.11 -7.21
C SER A 161 5.36 9.71 -6.76
N ILE A 162 6.03 9.58 -5.60
CA ILE A 162 6.43 8.29 -5.03
C ILE A 162 5.19 7.45 -4.70
N GLN A 163 4.14 8.06 -4.13
CA GLN A 163 2.88 7.38 -3.84
C GLN A 163 2.25 6.79 -5.10
N GLN A 164 2.25 7.56 -6.20
CA GLN A 164 1.73 7.10 -7.48
C GLN A 164 2.62 6.02 -8.11
N SER A 165 3.95 6.21 -8.08
CA SER A 165 4.90 5.23 -8.61
C SER A 165 4.75 3.85 -7.96
N LEU A 166 4.61 3.80 -6.63
CA LEU A 166 4.40 2.55 -5.90
C LEU A 166 3.05 1.89 -6.21
N HIS A 167 2.02 2.72 -6.47
CA HIS A 167 0.72 2.22 -6.88
C HIS A 167 0.78 1.62 -8.29
N ASP A 168 1.38 2.33 -9.25
CA ASP A 168 1.48 1.89 -10.64
C ASP A 168 2.35 0.65 -10.79
N GLU A 169 3.45 0.55 -10.03
CA GLU A 169 4.28 -0.66 -9.96
C GLU A 169 3.49 -1.87 -9.43
N ALA A 170 2.72 -1.69 -8.35
CA ALA A 170 1.90 -2.76 -7.79
C ALA A 170 0.74 -3.17 -8.73
N LEU A 171 0.18 -2.20 -9.46
CA LEU A 171 -0.87 -2.44 -10.45
C LEU A 171 -0.32 -3.26 -11.63
N ALA A 172 0.80 -2.81 -12.20
CA ALA A 172 1.48 -3.53 -13.29
C ALA A 172 1.88 -4.94 -12.85
N HIS A 173 2.44 -5.10 -11.64
CA HIS A 173 2.80 -6.41 -11.12
C HIS A 173 1.58 -7.34 -10.98
N ARG A 174 0.45 -6.85 -10.48
CA ARG A 174 -0.79 -7.62 -10.40
C ARG A 174 -1.25 -8.05 -11.79
N ASP A 175 -1.27 -7.12 -12.74
CA ASP A 175 -1.80 -7.36 -14.09
C ASP A 175 -0.90 -8.34 -14.86
N ASP A 176 0.43 -8.18 -14.78
CA ASP A 176 1.41 -9.12 -15.34
C ASP A 176 1.33 -10.52 -14.72
N ARG A 177 0.81 -10.62 -13.49
CA ARG A 177 0.60 -11.88 -12.75
C ARG A 177 -0.87 -12.31 -12.73
N THR A 178 -1.68 -11.80 -13.64
CA THR A 178 -3.08 -12.22 -13.81
C THR A 178 -3.29 -12.74 -15.22
N VAL A 179 -3.81 -13.97 -15.35
CA VAL A 179 -4.09 -14.57 -16.66
C VAL A 179 -5.54 -15.01 -16.76
N ASP A 180 -6.11 -14.92 -17.96
CA ASP A 180 -7.42 -15.48 -18.28
C ASP A 180 -7.26 -16.91 -18.82
N VAL A 181 -8.11 -17.83 -18.36
CA VAL A 181 -8.14 -19.23 -18.82
C VAL A 181 -9.59 -19.71 -19.00
N ALA A 182 -9.77 -20.84 -19.69
CA ALA A 182 -11.10 -21.37 -19.98
C ALA A 182 -11.46 -22.62 -19.17
N THR A 183 -10.46 -23.34 -18.64
CA THR A 183 -10.68 -24.64 -17.96
C THR A 183 -10.11 -24.68 -16.55
N VAL A 184 -10.70 -25.52 -15.70
CA VAL A 184 -10.26 -25.71 -14.31
C VAL A 184 -8.83 -26.25 -14.24
N GLU A 185 -8.43 -27.12 -15.17
CA GLU A 185 -7.09 -27.67 -15.28
C GLU A 185 -6.04 -26.59 -15.60
N GLU A 186 -6.33 -25.72 -16.56
CA GLU A 186 -5.47 -24.56 -16.86
C GLU A 186 -5.37 -23.63 -15.65
N ALA A 187 -6.50 -23.38 -14.97
CA ALA A 187 -6.51 -22.53 -13.78
C ALA A 187 -5.67 -23.10 -12.63
N ALA A 188 -5.76 -24.41 -12.39
CA ALA A 188 -4.95 -25.08 -11.37
C ALA A 188 -3.44 -24.97 -11.66
N SER A 189 -3.05 -25.09 -12.94
CA SER A 189 -1.65 -24.95 -13.36
C SER A 189 -1.15 -23.51 -13.26
N ALA A 190 -1.93 -22.53 -13.75
CA ALA A 190 -1.51 -21.14 -13.84
C ALA A 190 -1.51 -20.40 -12.48
N ALA A 191 -2.35 -20.83 -11.53
CA ALA A 191 -2.44 -20.23 -10.20
C ALA A 191 -1.17 -20.40 -9.34
N ALA A 192 -0.15 -21.13 -9.82
CA ALA A 192 1.16 -21.19 -9.19
C ALA A 192 1.90 -19.84 -9.23
N ASP A 193 1.66 -19.03 -10.27
CA ASP A 193 2.44 -17.82 -10.56
C ASP A 193 1.69 -16.51 -10.24
N GLY A 194 0.40 -16.57 -9.92
CA GLY A 194 -0.41 -15.39 -9.62
C GLY A 194 -1.92 -15.66 -9.59
N PHE A 195 -2.70 -14.65 -9.97
CA PHE A 195 -4.14 -14.75 -10.10
C PHE A 195 -4.54 -15.36 -11.44
N VAL A 196 -5.65 -16.09 -11.43
CA VAL A 196 -6.28 -16.60 -12.65
C VAL A 196 -7.73 -16.16 -12.67
N ARG A 197 -8.17 -15.67 -13.82
CA ARG A 197 -9.56 -15.34 -14.13
C ARG A 197 -10.14 -16.45 -15.00
N ILE A 198 -11.27 -17.01 -14.58
CA ILE A 198 -11.95 -18.11 -15.27
C ILE A 198 -13.46 -17.89 -15.22
N PRO A 199 -14.23 -18.18 -16.29
CA PRO A 199 -15.69 -18.10 -16.24
C PRO A 199 -16.25 -18.95 -15.10
N TRP A 200 -17.12 -18.38 -14.28
CA TRP A 200 -17.72 -19.07 -13.14
C TRP A 200 -18.51 -20.32 -13.56
N ALA A 201 -19.18 -20.25 -14.72
CA ALA A 201 -19.88 -21.38 -15.30
C ALA A 201 -18.97 -22.59 -15.59
N ALA A 202 -17.67 -22.37 -15.85
CA ALA A 202 -16.70 -23.44 -16.03
C ALA A 202 -16.17 -24.01 -14.70
N VAL A 203 -16.27 -23.26 -13.61
CA VAL A 203 -15.87 -23.68 -12.27
C VAL A 203 -17.03 -24.39 -11.59
N GLY A 204 -18.08 -23.65 -11.21
CA GLY A 204 -19.18 -24.16 -10.38
C GLY A 204 -18.70 -24.87 -9.10
N ASP A 205 -19.60 -25.60 -8.43
CA ASP A 205 -19.27 -26.29 -7.18
C ASP A 205 -18.22 -27.40 -7.38
N ALA A 206 -18.34 -28.18 -8.46
CA ALA A 206 -17.41 -29.28 -8.75
C ALA A 206 -15.99 -28.76 -9.08
N GLY A 207 -15.87 -27.64 -9.80
CA GLY A 207 -14.59 -27.02 -10.09
C GLY A 207 -13.94 -26.42 -8.86
N VAL A 208 -14.72 -25.89 -7.91
CA VAL A 208 -14.19 -25.45 -6.59
C VAL A 208 -13.51 -26.61 -5.87
N GLU A 209 -14.17 -27.76 -5.78
CA GLU A 209 -13.59 -28.96 -5.15
C GLU A 209 -12.32 -29.44 -5.86
N ARG A 210 -12.33 -29.43 -7.21
CA ARG A 210 -11.16 -29.80 -8.01
C ARG A 210 -9.99 -28.85 -7.79
N LEU A 211 -10.20 -27.53 -7.80
CA LEU A 211 -9.16 -26.52 -7.55
C LEU A 211 -8.56 -26.67 -6.14
N ALA A 212 -9.41 -26.98 -5.15
CA ALA A 212 -8.97 -27.17 -3.78
C ALA A 212 -7.96 -28.32 -3.63
N ALA A 213 -8.06 -29.37 -4.47
CA ALA A 213 -7.08 -30.46 -4.50
C ALA A 213 -5.65 -30.00 -4.89
N ASP A 214 -5.51 -28.87 -5.59
CA ASP A 214 -4.24 -28.24 -5.97
C ASP A 214 -3.89 -27.00 -5.10
N ALA A 215 -4.55 -26.87 -3.95
CA ALA A 215 -4.44 -25.73 -3.03
C ALA A 215 -4.81 -24.37 -3.66
N VAL A 216 -5.63 -24.39 -4.71
CA VAL A 216 -6.18 -23.20 -5.37
C VAL A 216 -7.60 -22.97 -4.85
N THR A 217 -7.94 -21.72 -4.56
CA THR A 217 -9.27 -21.35 -4.05
C THR A 217 -9.86 -20.21 -4.84
N VAL A 218 -11.19 -20.18 -4.95
CA VAL A 218 -11.91 -18.99 -5.43
C VAL A 218 -11.72 -17.88 -4.40
N ARG A 219 -11.24 -16.73 -4.87
CA ARG A 219 -10.93 -15.56 -4.04
C ARG A 219 -12.10 -14.60 -4.00
N CYS A 220 -12.72 -14.37 -5.14
CA CYS A 220 -13.97 -13.63 -5.30
C CYS A 220 -14.61 -13.94 -6.65
N LEU A 221 -15.92 -13.69 -6.73
CA LEU A 221 -16.64 -13.60 -7.99
C LEU A 221 -16.77 -12.12 -8.36
N ILE A 222 -16.56 -11.81 -9.63
CA ILE A 222 -16.68 -10.47 -10.20
C ILE A 222 -17.48 -10.54 -11.50
N THR A 223 -18.13 -9.45 -11.85
CA THR A 223 -18.66 -9.25 -13.20
C THR A 223 -17.51 -9.14 -14.21
N ALA A 224 -17.78 -9.30 -15.50
CA ALA A 224 -16.75 -9.24 -16.55
C ALA A 224 -15.96 -7.92 -16.57
N ASP A 225 -16.59 -6.81 -16.17
CA ASP A 225 -16.01 -5.48 -16.00
C ASP A 225 -15.37 -5.23 -14.62
N GLY A 226 -15.38 -6.23 -13.74
CA GLY A 226 -14.62 -6.24 -12.49
C GLY A 226 -15.34 -5.72 -11.25
N TYR A 227 -16.66 -5.58 -11.29
CA TYR A 227 -17.47 -5.12 -10.15
C TYR A 227 -18.02 -6.28 -9.31
N VAL A 228 -18.58 -5.92 -8.16
CA VAL A 228 -19.27 -6.87 -7.28
C VAL A 228 -20.57 -7.31 -7.94
N PRO A 229 -20.82 -8.61 -8.10
CA PRO A 229 -22.03 -9.09 -8.75
C PRO A 229 -23.26 -8.93 -7.87
N GLU A 230 -24.41 -8.64 -8.48
CA GLU A 230 -25.71 -8.55 -7.78
C GLU A 230 -26.33 -9.93 -7.53
N SER A 231 -25.97 -10.92 -8.35
CA SER A 231 -26.43 -12.31 -8.24
C SER A 231 -25.31 -13.27 -8.65
N VAL A 232 -25.26 -14.43 -8.00
CA VAL A 232 -24.36 -15.54 -8.37
C VAL A 232 -24.87 -16.37 -9.55
N GLU A 233 -26.09 -16.11 -9.99
CA GLU A 233 -26.74 -16.76 -11.14
C GLU A 233 -26.42 -16.07 -12.48
N ASP A 234 -25.70 -14.94 -12.44
CA ASP A 234 -25.27 -14.24 -13.65
C ASP A 234 -24.34 -15.17 -14.48
N PRO A 235 -24.68 -15.45 -15.75
CA PRO A 235 -23.91 -16.37 -16.59
C PRO A 235 -22.52 -15.82 -16.98
N ASP A 236 -22.31 -14.50 -16.89
CA ASP A 236 -21.10 -13.81 -17.31
C ASP A 236 -20.12 -13.56 -16.16
N LEU A 237 -20.36 -14.19 -15.00
CA LEU A 237 -19.46 -14.08 -13.85
C LEU A 237 -18.09 -14.68 -14.13
N VAL A 238 -17.08 -14.01 -13.58
CA VAL A 238 -15.70 -14.45 -13.58
C VAL A 238 -15.30 -14.79 -12.15
N ALA A 239 -14.77 -15.98 -11.94
CA ALA A 239 -14.08 -16.33 -10.72
C ALA A 239 -12.62 -15.91 -10.81
N VAL A 240 -12.16 -15.16 -9.81
CA VAL A 240 -10.72 -14.95 -9.58
C VAL A 240 -10.25 -16.05 -8.64
N VAL A 241 -9.31 -16.86 -9.09
CA VAL A 241 -8.74 -17.97 -8.32
C VAL A 241 -7.25 -17.77 -8.11
N ALA A 242 -6.73 -18.25 -6.98
CA ALA A 242 -5.31 -18.24 -6.67
C ALA A 242 -5.00 -19.20 -5.51
N ARG A 243 -3.72 -19.52 -5.37
CA ARG A 243 -3.19 -20.00 -4.08
C ARG A 243 -3.20 -18.85 -3.08
N SER A 244 -3.58 -19.13 -1.84
CA SER A 244 -3.65 -18.10 -0.80
C SER A 244 -2.86 -18.48 0.44
N TYR A 245 -2.43 -17.46 1.18
CA TYR A 245 -1.85 -17.56 2.52
C TYR A 245 -2.73 -18.30 3.52
#